data_AF-H9MA05-F1
#
_entry.id   AF-H9MA05-F1
#
_cell.length_a   1.000
_cell.length_b   1.000
_cell.length_c   1.000
_cell.angle_alpha   90.00
_cell.angle_beta   90.00
_cell.angle_gamma   90.00
#
_symmetry.space_group_name_H-M   'P 1'
#
loop_
_entity.id
_entity.type
_entity.pdbx_description
1 polymer ?
#
loop_
_entity_poly.entity_id
_entity_poly.type
_entity_poly.pdbx_seq_one_letter_code
_entity_poly.pdbx_strand_id
1 'polypeptide(L)' 'MNGGGAPCGACKFLRRKCVKGCVFAPFFGSEEGPAHFAAVHKIFGASNVS' A
#
# COMPACT_ATOMS: atom_id res chain seq x y z
N MET A 1 -6.23 -6.24 16.75
CA MET A 1 -7.15 -5.32 16.03
C MET A 1 -6.37 -4.81 14.81
N ASN A 2 -6.79 -4.88 13.55
CA ASN A 2 -8.09 -4.59 12.99
C ASN A 2 -8.28 -5.44 11.71
N GLY A 3 -9.20 -6.41 11.77
CA GLY A 3 -9.65 -7.18 10.61
C GLY A 3 -10.78 -6.50 9.83
N GLY A 4 -10.98 -5.19 10.01
CA GLY A 4 -12.04 -4.39 9.37
C GLY A 4 -11.68 -2.91 9.30
N GLY A 5 -10.40 -2.58 9.14
CA GLY A 5 -9.86 -1.21 9.06
C GLY A 5 -9.39 -0.87 7.63
N ALA A 6 -9.37 0.42 7.30
CA ALA A 6 -9.04 0.98 6.00
C ALA A 6 -7.85 0.31 5.29
N PRO A 7 -7.84 0.24 3.94
CA PRO A 7 -6.72 -0.35 3.19
C PRO A 7 -5.41 0.39 3.49
N CYS A 8 -4.29 -0.34 3.52
CA CYS A 8 -2.96 0.26 3.64
C CYS A 8 -2.69 1.22 2.46
N GLY A 9 -1.72 2.13 2.63
CA GLY A 9 -1.47 3.18 1.65
C GLY A 9 -1.13 2.66 0.25
N ALA A 10 -0.42 1.54 0.16
CA ALA A 10 -0.13 0.87 -1.11
C ALA A 10 -1.40 0.30 -1.77
N CYS A 11 -2.21 -0.45 -1.04
CA CYS A 11 -3.46 -1.00 -1.56
C CYS A 11 -4.46 0.10 -1.94
N LYS A 12 -4.47 1.21 -1.19
CA LYS A 12 -5.26 2.41 -1.49
C LYS A 12 -4.78 3.07 -2.79
N PHE A 13 -3.48 3.24 -2.99
CA PHE A 13 -2.90 3.76 -4.23
C PHE A 13 -3.20 2.85 -5.43
N LEU A 14 -3.01 1.53 -5.26
CA LEU A 14 -3.29 0.51 -6.27
C LEU A 14 -4.78 0.23 -6.47
N ARG A 15 -5.67 0.88 -5.69
CA ARG A 15 -7.13 0.68 -5.70
C ARG A 15 -7.55 -0.79 -5.61
N ARG A 16 -6.85 -1.59 -4.78
CA ARG A 16 -7.13 -3.02 -4.56
C ARG A 16 -7.52 -3.31 -3.12
N LYS A 17 -8.19 -4.45 -2.90
CA LYS A 17 -8.53 -4.92 -1.55
C LYS A 17 -7.26 -5.23 -0.76
N CYS A 18 -7.11 -4.60 0.41
CA CYS A 18 -6.08 -4.95 1.38
C CYS A 18 -6.50 -6.20 2.15
N VAL A 19 -5.66 -7.23 2.15
CA VAL A 19 -5.94 -8.51 2.82
C VAL A 19 -5.12 -8.66 4.09
N LYS A 20 -5.56 -9.55 5.00
CA LYS A 20 -4.76 -9.94 6.16
C LYS A 20 -3.47 -10.61 5.66
N GLY A 21 -2.31 -10.07 6.04
CA GLY A 21 -1.01 -10.49 5.51
C GLY A 21 -0.50 -9.67 4.32
N CYS A 22 -1.08 -8.51 4.03
CA CYS A 22 -0.55 -7.60 3.00
C CYS A 22 0.91 -7.22 3.29
N VAL A 23 1.81 -7.58 2.38
CA VAL A 23 3.25 -7.30 2.50
C VAL A 23 3.59 -5.82 2.59
N PHE A 24 2.71 -4.96 2.06
CA PHE A 24 2.87 -3.51 2.09
C PHE A 24 2.30 -2.87 3.35
N ALA A 25 1.41 -3.54 4.09
CA ALA A 25 0.76 -2.98 5.27
C ALA A 25 1.72 -2.53 6.41
N PRO A 26 2.81 -3.25 6.74
CA PRO A 26 3.73 -2.78 7.77
C PRO A 26 4.59 -1.59 7.33
N PHE A 27 4.66 -1.28 6.03
CA PHE A 27 5.50 -0.22 5.49
C PHE A 27 4.72 1.04 5.09
N PHE A 28 3.45 0.89 4.70
CA PHE A 28 2.63 1.98 4.17
C PHE A 28 1.34 2.12 4.96
N GLY A 29 1.34 2.99 5.97
CA GLY A 29 0.14 3.35 6.75
C GLY A 29 -0.99 3.93 5.89
N SER A 30 -2.20 4.02 6.43
CA SER A 30 -3.39 4.41 5.66
C SER A 30 -3.45 5.91 5.28
N GLU A 31 -2.79 6.78 6.06
CA GLU A 31 -2.79 8.23 5.88
C GLU A 31 -1.66 8.72 4.97
N GLU A 32 -0.40 8.45 5.33
CA GLU A 32 0.79 8.86 4.56
C GLU A 32 1.23 7.84 3.49
N GLY A 33 0.78 6.59 3.60
CA GLY A 33 1.26 5.51 2.75
C GLY A 33 0.94 5.65 1.26
N PRO A 34 -0.16 6.29 0.79
CA PRO A 34 -0.37 6.48 -0.65
C PRO A 34 0.68 7.41 -1.28
N ALA A 35 1.07 8.47 -0.57
CA ALA A 35 2.08 9.41 -1.06
C ALA A 35 3.48 8.80 -1.04
N HIS A 36 3.83 8.09 0.05
CA HIS A 36 5.08 7.35 0.14
C HIS A 36 5.16 6.23 -0.90
N PHE A 37 4.07 5.49 -1.11
CA PHE A 37 4.02 4.45 -2.13
C PHE A 37 4.13 5.03 -3.54
N ALA A 38 3.54 6.21 -3.81
CA ALA A 38 3.70 6.88 -5.09
C ALA A 38 5.16 7.27 -5.37
N ALA A 39 5.92 7.69 -4.35
CA ALA A 39 7.35 8.01 -4.50
C ALA A 39 8.19 6.75 -4.81
N VAL A 40 7.94 5.65 -4.11
CA VAL A 40 8.59 4.35 -4.39
C VAL A 40 8.20 3.85 -5.78
N HIS A 41 6.91 3.85 -6.11
CA HIS A 41 6.40 3.42 -7.41
C HIS A 41 6.93 4.31 -8.56
N LYS A 42 7.21 5.60 -8.31
CA LYS A 42 7.83 6.50 -9.29
C LYS A 42 9.28 6.12 -9.59
N ILE A 43 10.03 5.63 -8.60
CA ILE A 43 11.45 5.25 -8.75
C ILE A 43 11.58 3.84 -9.32
N PHE A 44 10.76 2.90 -8.84
CA PHE A 44 10.87 1.48 -9.19
C PHE A 44 9.93 1.06 -10.34
N GLY A 45 8.92 1.86 -10.68
CA GLY A 45 7.99 1.61 -11.77
C GLY A 45 7.02 0.44 -11.53
N ALA A 46 5.92 0.41 -12.27
CA ALA A 46 4.90 -0.65 -12.23
C ALA A 46 5.42 -2.03 -12.69
N SER A 47 6.57 -2.07 -13.38
CA SER A 47 7.12 -3.30 -13.97
C SER A 47 8.08 -4.08 -13.06
N ASN A 48 8.56 -3.49 -11.95
CA ASN A 48 9.51 -4.14 -11.02
C ASN A 48 8.95 -4.40 -9.61
N VAL A 49 7.69 -4.07 -9.34
CA VAL A 49 7.03 -4.35 -8.05
C VAL A 49 5.75 -5.16 -8.28
N SER A 50 5.92 -6.47 -8.42
CA SER A 50 4.83 -7.47 -8.41
C SER A 50 4.78 -8.23 -7.10
#